data_AF-A0A6C0K1K3-F1
#
_entry.id   AF-A0A6C0K1K3-F1
#
_cell.length_a   1.000
_cell.length_b   1.000
_cell.length_c   1.000
_cell.angle_alpha   90.00
_cell.angle_beta   90.00
_cell.angle_gamma   90.00
#
_symmetry.space_group_name_H-M   'P 1'
#
loop_
_entity.id
_entity.type
_entity.pdbx_description
1 polymer ?
#
loop_
_entity_poly.entity_id
_entity_poly.type
_entity_poly.pdbx_seq_one_letter_code
_entity_poly.pdbx_strand_id
1 'polypeptide(L)'
;MKSNYLKWYMAICKEKKNKKRKHYFFVKNKKIRMVMFNNIIPHNNYWQMAACVVFFIFIFYFIGVQKYTIAAICAIAFANYVAINLRVGVIQDKINETTVENDYVARYVDWSITTPLLVLTILLRSKISNTSIFIFLLSLDVLMIYTGYLAAITQNVNRRYFLFAVSSFFYLLLFIMLFALCGSTQPGLCIFLFFAWLVYPFLWILHRTPVNKPYLNNYNYDAAISMLDVFSKVGYGLLLPL
;
A
#
# COMPACT_ATOMS: atom_id res chain seq x y z
N MET A 1 24.05 62.94 19.95
CA MET A 1 23.58 62.28 18.71
C MET A 1 23.96 60.79 18.54
N LYS A 2 24.90 60.18 19.30
CA LYS A 2 25.28 58.75 19.14
C LYS A 2 24.36 57.70 19.83
N SER A 3 23.43 58.11 20.71
CA SER A 3 22.60 57.18 21.51
C SER A 3 21.42 56.55 20.73
N ASN A 4 20.81 57.29 19.80
CA ASN A 4 19.65 56.79 19.04
C ASN A 4 20.04 55.81 17.91
N TYR A 5 21.23 55.97 17.32
CA TYR A 5 21.72 55.07 16.27
C TYR A 5 22.00 53.65 16.80
N LEU A 6 22.55 53.53 18.01
CA LEU A 6 22.80 52.23 18.63
C LEU A 6 21.48 51.49 18.96
N LYS A 7 20.46 52.22 19.43
CA LYS A 7 19.12 51.68 19.69
C LYS A 7 18.43 51.20 18.41
N TRP A 8 18.56 51.97 17.33
CA TRP A 8 17.99 51.62 16.02
C TRP A 8 18.72 50.40 15.39
N TYR A 9 20.05 50.36 15.48
CA TYR A 9 20.85 49.23 15.00
C TYR A 9 20.55 47.93 15.80
N MET A 10 20.41 48.02 17.12
CA MET A 10 20.02 46.88 17.95
C MET A 10 18.59 46.39 17.66
N ALA A 11 17.65 47.28 17.33
CA ALA A 11 16.29 46.89 16.92
C ALA A 11 16.29 46.08 15.61
N ILE A 12 17.07 46.50 14.61
CA ILE A 12 17.21 45.79 13.33
C ILE A 12 17.91 44.44 13.50
N CYS A 13 18.93 44.36 14.36
CA CYS A 13 19.57 43.08 14.70
C CYS A 13 18.62 42.12 15.43
N LYS A 14 17.73 42.63 16.30
CA LYS A 14 16.71 41.84 17.00
C LYS A 14 15.62 41.34 16.04
N GLU A 15 15.23 42.16 15.07
CA GLU A 15 14.26 41.80 14.03
C GLU A 15 14.84 40.78 13.01
N LYS A 16 16.12 40.91 12.62
CA LYS A 16 16.82 39.89 11.80
C LYS A 16 17.03 38.57 12.55
N LYS A 17 17.27 38.59 13.87
CA LYS A 17 17.28 37.37 14.71
C LYS A 17 15.90 36.72 14.78
N ASN A 18 14.82 37.50 14.86
CA ASN A 18 13.44 36.98 14.84
C ASN A 18 12.99 36.50 13.46
N LYS A 19 13.43 37.13 12.35
CA LYS A 19 13.17 36.64 10.98
C LYS A 19 13.97 35.39 10.63
N LYS A 20 15.25 35.28 11.05
CA LYS A 20 16.00 34.02 10.92
C LYS A 20 15.40 32.89 11.77
N ARG A 21 14.81 33.17 12.94
CA ARG A 21 14.04 32.17 13.70
C ARG A 21 12.72 31.74 13.03
N LYS A 22 12.15 32.53 12.13
CA LYS A 22 10.93 32.19 11.39
C LYS A 22 11.17 31.37 10.11
N HIS A 23 12.41 31.23 9.65
CA HIS A 23 12.76 30.43 8.45
C HIS A 23 13.63 29.20 8.73
N TYR A 24 13.88 28.92 10.01
CA TYR A 24 14.23 27.56 10.47
C TYR A 24 13.06 27.00 11.26
N PHE A 25 11.91 26.80 10.60
CA PHE A 25 10.99 25.72 10.99
C PHE A 25 11.60 24.40 10.50
N PHE A 26 12.82 24.11 10.96
CA PHE A 26 13.26 22.75 11.09
C PHE A 26 12.29 22.13 12.08
N VAL A 27 11.54 21.15 11.59
CA VAL A 27 10.56 20.34 12.30
C VAL A 27 11.22 19.77 13.55
N LYS A 28 11.23 20.54 14.63
CA LYS A 28 11.64 20.10 15.97
C LYS A 28 10.44 19.44 16.63
N ASN A 29 9.83 18.50 15.90
CA ASN A 29 8.76 17.69 16.41
C ASN A 29 9.42 16.52 17.15
N LYS A 30 9.82 16.77 18.40
CA LYS A 30 10.36 15.75 19.31
C LYS A 30 9.33 14.62 19.59
N LYS A 31 8.09 14.77 19.11
CA LYS A 31 7.04 13.73 19.04
C LYS A 31 7.17 12.77 17.85
N ILE A 32 7.97 13.09 16.82
CA ILE A 32 8.34 12.15 15.74
C ILE A 32 9.50 11.24 16.18
N ARG A 33 10.07 11.49 17.37
CA ARG A 33 11.09 10.65 17.97
C ARG A 33 10.43 9.43 18.60
N MET A 34 10.57 8.28 17.94
CA MET A 34 10.52 6.96 18.56
C MET A 34 9.25 6.68 19.38
N VAL A 35 8.11 6.53 18.71
CA VAL A 35 7.10 5.56 19.15
C VAL A 35 7.42 4.18 18.52
N MET A 36 8.65 3.97 18.05
CA MET A 36 9.10 2.71 17.42
C MET A 36 9.32 1.58 18.44
N PHE A 37 9.45 1.87 19.75
CA PHE A 37 9.87 0.85 20.72
C PHE A 37 9.10 0.82 22.04
N ASN A 38 8.42 1.90 22.45
CA ASN A 38 7.82 1.94 23.79
C ASN A 38 6.41 1.34 23.88
N ASN A 39 5.81 0.98 22.76
CA ASN A 39 4.57 0.22 22.72
C ASN A 39 4.73 -0.93 21.71
N ILE A 40 5.57 -1.90 22.03
CA ILE A 40 5.38 -3.27 21.55
C ILE A 40 4.15 -3.83 22.31
N ILE A 41 3.02 -3.16 22.16
CA ILE A 41 1.73 -3.74 22.49
C ILE A 41 1.53 -4.75 21.36
N PRO A 42 1.41 -6.06 21.66
CA PRO A 42 1.05 -7.00 20.62
C PRO A 42 -0.26 -6.49 20.03
N HIS A 43 -0.22 -6.02 18.79
CA HIS A 43 -1.44 -6.04 18.01
C HIS A 43 -1.80 -7.51 17.99
N ASN A 44 -2.93 -7.89 18.55
CA ASN A 44 -3.42 -9.27 18.50
C ASN A 44 -3.82 -9.66 17.06
N ASN A 45 -3.12 -9.18 16.02
CA ASN A 45 -3.32 -9.60 14.65
C ASN A 45 -2.52 -10.86 14.35
N TYR A 46 -2.92 -11.95 15.00
CA TYR A 46 -2.40 -13.29 14.71
C TYR A 46 -2.46 -13.62 13.21
N TRP A 47 -3.40 -13.02 12.47
CA TRP A 47 -3.52 -13.14 11.01
C TRP A 47 -2.35 -12.57 10.24
N GLN A 48 -1.84 -11.39 10.61
CA GLN A 48 -0.70 -10.76 9.96
C GLN A 48 0.61 -11.51 10.30
N MET A 49 0.72 -12.03 11.52
CA MET A 49 1.82 -12.93 11.91
C MET A 49 1.76 -14.25 11.13
N ALA A 50 0.57 -14.84 10.98
CA ALA A 50 0.38 -16.06 10.22
C ALA A 50 0.74 -15.85 8.74
N ALA A 51 0.28 -14.76 8.12
CA ALA A 51 0.66 -14.41 6.75
C ALA A 51 2.18 -14.29 6.59
N CYS A 52 2.86 -13.65 7.55
CA CYS A 52 4.33 -13.57 7.58
C CYS A 52 4.99 -14.96 7.54
N VAL A 53 4.56 -15.88 8.40
CA VAL A 53 5.10 -17.25 8.44
C VAL A 53 4.83 -18.00 7.14
N VAL A 54 3.62 -17.87 6.59
CA VAL A 54 3.26 -18.50 5.31
C VAL A 54 4.16 -17.98 4.18
N PHE A 55 4.31 -16.67 4.03
CA PHE A 55 5.19 -16.11 3.00
C PHE A 55 6.62 -16.59 3.16
N PHE A 56 7.15 -16.63 4.39
CA PHE A 56 8.50 -17.12 4.66
C PHE A 56 8.70 -18.56 4.16
N ILE A 57 7.78 -19.46 4.46
CA ILE A 57 7.82 -20.86 4.01
C ILE A 57 7.77 -20.92 2.47
N PHE A 58 6.86 -20.17 1.85
CA PHE A 58 6.64 -20.24 0.41
C PHE A 58 7.76 -19.61 -0.42
N ILE A 59 8.57 -18.70 0.13
CA ILE A 59 9.80 -18.23 -0.53
C ILE A 59 10.69 -19.43 -0.87
N PHE A 60 11.01 -20.29 0.10
CA PHE A 60 11.88 -21.44 -0.12
C PHE A 60 11.24 -22.49 -1.02
N TYR A 61 9.92 -22.72 -0.87
CA TYR A 61 9.18 -23.60 -1.76
C TYR A 61 9.31 -23.16 -3.22
N PHE A 62 9.04 -21.88 -3.52
CA PHE A 62 9.09 -21.37 -4.89
C PHE A 62 10.50 -21.29 -5.47
N ILE A 63 11.53 -21.08 -4.64
CA ILE A 63 12.93 -21.26 -5.04
C ILE A 63 13.18 -22.72 -5.46
N GLY A 64 12.73 -23.68 -4.64
CA GLY A 64 12.91 -25.12 -4.92
C GLY A 64 12.26 -25.58 -6.22
N VAL A 65 11.11 -25.01 -6.59
CA VAL A 65 10.43 -25.27 -7.87
C VAL A 65 10.76 -24.25 -8.98
N GLN A 66 11.84 -23.48 -8.81
CA GLN A 66 12.40 -22.55 -9.81
C GLN A 66 11.47 -21.40 -10.26
N LYS A 67 10.46 -21.04 -9.46
CA LYS A 67 9.53 -19.92 -9.71
C LYS A 67 10.05 -18.63 -9.06
N TYR A 68 11.21 -18.15 -9.50
CA TYR A 68 11.92 -17.03 -8.85
C TYR A 68 11.12 -15.73 -8.75
N THR A 69 10.33 -15.38 -9.76
CA THR A 69 9.48 -14.17 -9.71
C THR A 69 8.43 -14.27 -8.61
N ILE A 70 7.84 -15.45 -8.41
CA ILE A 70 6.87 -15.68 -7.34
C ILE A 70 7.56 -15.71 -5.97
N ALA A 71 8.76 -16.29 -5.88
CA ALA A 71 9.57 -16.24 -4.66
C ALA A 71 9.89 -14.80 -4.27
N ALA A 72 10.23 -13.93 -5.23
CA ALA A 72 10.47 -12.51 -5.00
C ALA A 72 9.19 -11.78 -4.53
N ILE A 73 8.04 -12.07 -5.14
CA ILE A 73 6.74 -11.53 -4.68
C ILE A 73 6.46 -11.94 -3.22
N CYS A 74 6.70 -13.21 -2.86
CA CYS A 74 6.55 -13.69 -1.49
C CYS A 74 7.55 -13.04 -0.53
N ALA A 75 8.78 -12.76 -0.98
CA ALA A 75 9.79 -12.09 -0.17
C ALA A 75 9.43 -10.62 0.12
N ILE A 76 8.90 -9.90 -0.87
CA ILE A 76 8.41 -8.52 -0.69
C ILE A 76 7.22 -8.51 0.27
N ALA A 77 6.26 -9.43 0.09
CA ALA A 77 5.12 -9.57 0.99
C ALA A 77 5.58 -9.92 2.42
N PHE A 78 6.50 -10.87 2.58
CA PHE A 78 7.11 -11.19 3.88
C PHE A 78 7.71 -9.95 4.55
N ALA A 79 8.53 -9.18 3.83
CA ALA A 79 9.14 -7.96 4.37
C ALA A 79 8.08 -6.92 4.77
N ASN A 80 6.99 -6.78 4.00
CA ASN A 80 5.86 -5.93 4.33
C ASN A 80 5.15 -6.39 5.61
N TYR A 81 4.83 -7.67 5.74
CA TYR A 81 4.22 -8.20 6.96
C TYR A 81 5.14 -8.09 8.17
N VAL A 82 6.46 -8.24 8.02
CA VAL A 82 7.43 -7.91 9.09
C VAL A 82 7.34 -6.44 9.47
N ALA A 83 7.33 -5.52 8.50
CA ALA A 83 7.22 -4.07 8.76
C ALA A 83 5.93 -3.70 9.50
N ILE A 84 4.79 -4.28 9.10
CA ILE A 84 3.49 -4.09 9.76
C ILE A 84 3.54 -4.59 11.21
N ASN A 85 4.08 -5.78 11.45
CA ASN A 85 4.22 -6.34 12.81
C ASN A 85 5.17 -5.49 13.68
N LEU A 86 6.21 -4.89 13.08
CA LEU A 86 7.11 -3.94 13.74
C LEU A 86 6.54 -2.51 13.85
N ARG A 87 5.29 -2.30 13.40
CA ARG A 87 4.60 -1.00 13.40
C ARG A 87 5.32 0.09 12.59
N VAL A 88 6.10 -0.29 11.59
CA VAL A 88 6.77 0.65 10.69
C VAL A 88 5.73 1.24 9.73
N GLY A 89 5.64 2.58 9.71
CA GLY A 89 4.75 3.28 8.77
C GLY A 89 3.25 3.22 9.11
N VAL A 90 2.88 2.79 10.33
CA VAL A 90 1.51 2.85 10.82
C VAL A 90 1.07 4.30 10.98
N ILE A 91 -0.09 4.64 10.41
CA ILE A 91 -0.70 5.96 10.55
C ILE A 91 -1.79 5.92 11.60
N GLN A 92 -1.80 6.93 12.46
CA GLN A 92 -2.81 7.14 13.49
C GLN A 92 -3.86 8.14 12.99
N ASP A 93 -5.06 7.65 12.70
CA ASP A 93 -6.21 8.46 12.34
C ASP A 93 -7.08 8.73 13.57
N LYS A 94 -7.60 9.95 13.73
CA LYS A 94 -8.57 10.27 14.78
C LYS A 94 -9.98 10.17 14.22
N ILE A 95 -10.78 9.25 14.75
CA ILE A 95 -12.20 9.08 14.41
C ILE A 95 -12.98 9.22 15.71
N ASN A 96 -13.85 10.23 15.82
CA ASN A 96 -14.68 10.48 17.01
C ASN A 96 -13.89 10.39 18.33
N GLU A 97 -12.77 11.12 18.41
CA GLU A 97 -11.86 11.17 19.58
C GLU A 97 -11.08 9.87 19.89
N THR A 98 -11.41 8.75 19.25
CA THR A 98 -10.59 7.53 19.28
C THR A 98 -9.46 7.59 18.25
N THR A 99 -8.27 7.17 18.65
CA THR A 99 -7.12 7.04 17.75
C THR A 99 -7.10 5.64 17.19
N VAL A 100 -7.21 5.52 15.88
CA VAL A 100 -7.22 4.27 15.12
C VAL A 100 -5.90 4.15 14.37
N GLU A 101 -5.21 3.03 14.56
CA GLU A 101 -4.02 2.69 13.79
C GLU A 101 -4.42 2.01 12.49
N ASN A 102 -3.81 2.46 11.39
CA ASN A 102 -3.99 1.93 10.06
C ASN A 102 -2.63 1.65 9.41
N ASP A 103 -2.52 0.53 8.73
CA ASP A 103 -1.30 0.04 8.06
C ASP A 103 -1.36 0.16 6.54
N TYR A 104 -2.33 0.94 6.02
CA TYR A 104 -2.56 1.05 4.58
C TYR A 104 -1.29 1.49 3.82
N VAL A 105 -0.42 2.34 4.39
CA VAL A 105 0.81 2.77 3.71
C VAL A 105 1.69 1.56 3.35
N ALA A 106 1.93 0.68 4.31
CA ALA A 106 2.77 -0.50 4.12
C ALA A 106 2.18 -1.40 3.02
N ARG A 107 0.86 -1.64 3.08
CA ARG A 107 0.12 -2.43 2.07
C ARG A 107 0.20 -1.83 0.66
N TYR A 108 -0.06 -0.53 0.51
CA TYR A 108 -0.01 0.10 -0.81
C TYR A 108 1.41 0.17 -1.39
N VAL A 109 2.46 0.23 -0.54
CA VAL A 109 3.85 0.10 -0.98
C VAL A 109 4.15 -1.31 -1.49
N ASP A 110 3.78 -2.35 -0.73
CA ASP A 110 3.87 -3.75 -1.18
C ASP A 110 3.15 -3.94 -2.52
N TRP A 111 1.88 -3.57 -2.58
CA TRP A 111 1.07 -3.76 -3.77
C TRP A 111 1.63 -3.02 -4.98
N SER A 112 2.17 -1.81 -4.80
CA SER A 112 2.77 -1.05 -5.92
C SER A 112 3.96 -1.76 -6.59
N ILE A 113 4.52 -2.79 -5.94
CA ILE A 113 5.61 -3.61 -6.46
C ILE A 113 5.12 -5.02 -6.82
N THR A 114 4.31 -5.65 -5.95
CA THR A 114 3.90 -7.04 -6.15
C THR A 114 2.79 -7.20 -7.19
N THR A 115 1.87 -6.23 -7.34
CA THR A 115 0.80 -6.32 -8.35
C THR A 115 1.33 -6.19 -9.78
N PRO A 116 2.27 -5.27 -10.12
CA PRO A 116 2.87 -5.27 -11.46
C PRO A 116 3.68 -6.53 -11.74
N LEU A 117 4.37 -7.09 -10.74
CA LEU A 117 5.12 -8.35 -10.91
C LEU A 117 4.19 -9.53 -11.20
N LEU A 118 3.03 -9.62 -10.52
CA LEU A 118 2.02 -10.63 -10.82
C LEU A 118 1.51 -10.50 -12.26
N VAL A 119 1.15 -9.29 -12.69
CA VAL A 119 0.73 -9.02 -14.09
C VAL A 119 1.85 -9.40 -15.07
N LEU A 120 3.10 -9.02 -14.77
CA LEU A 120 4.25 -9.33 -15.61
C LEU A 120 4.42 -10.84 -15.83
N THR A 121 4.15 -11.69 -14.83
CA THR A 121 4.21 -13.15 -15.02
C THR A 121 3.22 -13.67 -16.05
N ILE A 122 2.04 -13.06 -16.20
CA ILE A 122 1.06 -13.39 -17.23
C ILE A 122 1.57 -12.91 -18.60
N LEU A 123 2.05 -11.66 -18.64
CA LEU A 123 2.51 -11.03 -19.89
C LEU A 123 3.71 -11.75 -20.50
N LEU A 124 4.68 -12.18 -19.68
CA LEU A 124 5.84 -12.95 -20.14
C LEU A 124 5.46 -14.31 -20.73
N ARG A 125 4.26 -14.81 -20.42
CA ARG A 125 3.71 -16.07 -20.97
C ARG A 125 2.70 -15.84 -22.08
N SER A 126 2.46 -14.59 -22.46
CA SER A 126 1.63 -14.21 -23.60
C SER A 126 2.44 -14.25 -24.91
N LYS A 127 1.76 -14.23 -26.05
CA LYS A 127 2.41 -14.14 -27.37
C LYS A 127 2.67 -12.69 -27.81
N ILE A 128 2.67 -11.74 -26.87
CA ILE A 128 2.81 -10.31 -27.17
C ILE A 128 4.28 -9.97 -27.37
N SER A 129 4.65 -9.48 -28.56
CA SER A 129 6.01 -9.04 -28.87
C SER A 129 6.26 -7.55 -28.59
N ASN A 130 5.21 -6.75 -28.42
CA ASN A 130 5.32 -5.31 -28.27
C ASN A 130 5.52 -4.91 -26.79
N THR A 131 6.73 -4.52 -26.43
CA THR A 131 7.10 -4.07 -25.07
C THR A 131 6.29 -2.86 -24.60
N SER A 132 5.83 -1.99 -25.49
CA SER A 132 4.99 -0.84 -25.11
C SER A 132 3.66 -1.27 -24.50
N ILE A 133 3.12 -2.43 -24.90
CA ILE A 133 1.91 -3.00 -24.30
C ILE A 133 2.19 -3.45 -22.86
N PHE A 134 3.36 -4.03 -22.59
CA PHE A 134 3.76 -4.41 -21.24
C PHE A 134 3.82 -3.17 -20.35
N ILE A 135 4.54 -2.13 -20.79
CA ILE A 135 4.66 -0.88 -20.03
C ILE A 135 3.29 -0.27 -19.76
N PHE A 136 2.39 -0.27 -20.75
CA PHE A 136 1.06 0.28 -20.59
C PHE A 136 0.24 -0.49 -19.53
N LEU A 137 0.20 -1.83 -19.59
CA LEU A 137 -0.55 -2.65 -18.63
C LEU A 137 0.01 -2.52 -17.21
N LEU A 138 1.35 -2.53 -17.06
CA LEU A 138 1.98 -2.29 -15.76
C LEU A 138 1.68 -0.88 -15.24
N SER A 139 1.58 0.12 -16.12
CA SER A 139 1.21 1.48 -15.73
C SER A 139 -0.24 1.57 -15.26
N LEU A 140 -1.18 0.87 -15.92
CA LEU A 140 -2.57 0.79 -15.47
C LEU A 140 -2.68 0.18 -14.07
N ASP A 141 -1.91 -0.87 -13.80
CA ASP A 141 -1.83 -1.50 -12.48
C ASP A 141 -1.28 -0.53 -11.41
N VAL A 142 -0.16 0.14 -11.69
CA VAL A 142 0.40 1.14 -10.76
C VAL A 142 -0.57 2.30 -10.53
N LEU A 143 -1.28 2.77 -11.57
CA LEU A 143 -2.28 3.82 -11.44
C LEU A 143 -3.49 3.38 -10.60
N MET A 144 -3.92 2.12 -10.72
CA MET A 144 -4.95 1.52 -9.87
C MET A 144 -4.54 1.56 -8.39
N ILE A 145 -3.33 1.09 -8.06
CA ILE A 145 -2.81 1.08 -6.69
C ILE A 145 -2.61 2.51 -6.16
N TYR A 146 -2.02 3.39 -6.97
CA TYR A 146 -1.73 4.77 -6.58
C TYR A 146 -3.01 5.57 -6.27
N THR A 147 -4.02 5.49 -7.14
CA THR A 147 -5.29 6.19 -6.91
C THR A 147 -6.08 5.57 -5.75
N GLY A 148 -6.00 4.26 -5.54
CA GLY A 148 -6.53 3.59 -4.35
C GLY A 148 -5.86 4.06 -3.06
N TYR A 149 -4.54 4.24 -3.07
CA TYR A 149 -3.80 4.83 -1.94
C TYR A 149 -4.26 6.26 -1.65
N LEU A 150 -4.39 7.10 -2.68
CA LEU A 150 -4.93 8.46 -2.54
C LEU A 150 -6.33 8.46 -1.95
N ALA A 151 -7.19 7.51 -2.34
CA ALA A 151 -8.51 7.34 -1.74
C ALA A 151 -8.41 7.00 -0.24
N ALA A 152 -7.50 6.09 0.14
CA ALA A 152 -7.32 5.63 1.51
C ALA A 152 -6.88 6.74 2.48
N ILE A 153 -6.06 7.69 2.03
CA ILE A 153 -5.59 8.83 2.84
C ILE A 153 -6.52 10.05 2.80
N THR A 154 -7.49 10.07 1.89
CA THR A 154 -8.38 11.22 1.73
C THR A 154 -9.47 11.22 2.80
N GLN A 155 -9.53 12.28 3.61
CA GLN A 155 -10.54 12.44 4.66
C GLN A 155 -11.93 12.85 4.15
N ASN A 156 -11.98 13.68 3.10
CA ASN A 156 -13.24 14.13 2.53
C ASN A 156 -13.94 12.97 1.81
N VAL A 157 -15.16 12.65 2.24
CA VAL A 157 -15.93 11.49 1.79
C VAL A 157 -16.15 11.48 0.27
N ASN A 158 -16.55 12.62 -0.31
CA ASN A 158 -16.82 12.70 -1.75
C ASN A 158 -15.55 12.49 -2.57
N ARG A 159 -14.44 13.15 -2.21
CA ARG A 159 -13.15 12.98 -2.90
C ARG A 159 -12.60 11.56 -2.74
N ARG A 160 -12.77 10.95 -1.58
CA ARG A 160 -12.38 9.56 -1.31
C ARG A 160 -13.09 8.60 -2.26
N TYR A 161 -14.42 8.67 -2.35
CA TYR A 161 -15.18 7.77 -3.23
C TYR A 161 -14.95 8.06 -4.72
N PHE A 162 -14.70 9.32 -5.09
CA PHE A 162 -14.28 9.66 -6.44
C PHE A 162 -12.93 8.99 -6.81
N LEU A 163 -11.92 9.11 -5.94
CA LEU A 163 -10.62 8.45 -6.14
C LEU A 163 -10.74 6.92 -6.15
N PHE A 164 -11.60 6.34 -5.32
CA PHE A 164 -11.94 4.93 -5.35
C PHE A 164 -12.56 4.51 -6.70
N ALA A 165 -13.47 5.32 -7.25
CA ALA A 165 -14.05 5.06 -8.57
C ALA A 165 -13.00 5.13 -9.69
N VAL A 166 -12.07 6.09 -9.63
CA VAL A 166 -10.92 6.17 -10.55
C VAL A 166 -10.03 4.93 -10.45
N SER A 167 -9.72 4.46 -9.25
CA SER A 167 -8.97 3.20 -9.04
C SER A 167 -9.70 2.00 -9.65
N SER A 168 -11.02 1.92 -9.42
CA SER A 168 -11.87 0.86 -9.97
C SER A 168 -11.93 0.89 -11.51
N PHE A 169 -11.89 2.07 -12.12
CA PHE A 169 -11.79 2.21 -13.56
C PHE A 169 -10.48 1.63 -14.11
N PHE A 170 -9.34 1.93 -13.48
CA PHE A 170 -8.06 1.34 -13.88
C PHE A 170 -8.01 -0.17 -13.70
N TYR A 171 -8.60 -0.69 -12.62
CA TYR A 171 -8.79 -2.14 -12.41
C TYR A 171 -9.55 -2.78 -13.58
N LEU A 172 -10.72 -2.23 -13.94
CA LEU A 172 -11.53 -2.77 -15.02
C LEU A 172 -10.80 -2.67 -16.37
N LEU A 173 -10.17 -1.54 -16.66
CA LEU A 173 -9.43 -1.34 -17.91
C LEU A 173 -8.26 -2.33 -18.03
N LEU A 174 -7.48 -2.51 -16.94
CA LEU A 174 -6.40 -3.49 -16.88
C LEU A 174 -6.92 -4.88 -17.24
N PHE A 175 -7.97 -5.37 -16.58
CA PHE A 175 -8.46 -6.72 -16.80
C PHE A 175 -9.17 -6.91 -18.13
N ILE A 176 -9.91 -5.92 -18.64
CA ILE A 176 -10.47 -5.96 -20.00
C ILE A 176 -9.34 -6.21 -21.01
N MET A 177 -8.24 -5.47 -20.90
CA MET A 177 -7.09 -5.64 -21.79
C MET A 177 -6.33 -6.94 -21.54
N LEU A 178 -6.17 -7.35 -20.28
CA LEU A 178 -5.50 -8.60 -19.95
C LEU A 178 -6.27 -9.81 -20.49
N PHE A 179 -7.60 -9.81 -20.43
CA PHE A 179 -8.43 -10.84 -21.07
C PHE A 179 -8.33 -10.80 -22.59
N ALA A 180 -8.39 -9.62 -23.20
CA ALA A 180 -8.28 -9.47 -24.65
C ALA A 180 -6.93 -9.97 -25.19
N LEU A 181 -5.85 -9.73 -24.46
CA LEU A 181 -4.48 -10.01 -24.93
C LEU A 181 -3.95 -11.37 -24.46
N CYS A 182 -4.33 -11.81 -23.27
CA CYS A 182 -3.78 -13.01 -22.62
C CYS A 182 -4.84 -14.08 -22.33
N GLY A 183 -6.13 -13.79 -22.45
CA GLY A 183 -7.20 -14.72 -22.09
C GLY A 183 -7.23 -16.02 -22.89
N SER A 184 -6.72 -16.01 -24.13
CA SER A 184 -6.60 -17.23 -24.95
C SER A 184 -5.38 -18.10 -24.61
N THR A 185 -4.34 -17.51 -24.00
CA THR A 185 -3.08 -18.20 -23.70
C THR A 185 -2.94 -18.58 -22.23
N GLN A 186 -3.47 -17.76 -21.33
CA GLN A 186 -3.42 -17.94 -19.88
C GLN A 186 -4.81 -17.72 -19.23
N PRO A 187 -5.90 -18.36 -19.73
CA PRO A 187 -7.26 -18.11 -19.25
C PRO A 187 -7.40 -18.29 -17.74
N GLY A 188 -6.85 -19.39 -17.19
CA GLY A 188 -6.95 -19.71 -15.77
C GLY A 188 -6.29 -18.67 -14.87
N LEU A 189 -5.12 -18.15 -15.26
CA LEU A 189 -4.42 -17.12 -14.48
C LEU A 189 -5.14 -15.77 -14.53
N CYS A 190 -5.64 -15.38 -15.71
CA CYS A 190 -6.43 -14.14 -15.84
C CYS A 190 -7.72 -14.21 -15.01
N ILE A 191 -8.46 -15.32 -15.08
CA ILE A 191 -9.70 -15.53 -14.32
C ILE A 191 -9.40 -15.53 -12.81
N PHE A 192 -8.41 -16.30 -12.37
CA PHE A 192 -8.03 -16.37 -10.96
C PHE A 192 -7.65 -14.99 -10.43
N LEU A 193 -6.76 -14.28 -11.13
CA LEU A 193 -6.28 -12.99 -10.66
C LEU A 193 -7.40 -11.95 -10.64
N PHE A 194 -8.28 -11.94 -11.64
CA PHE A 194 -9.46 -11.07 -11.66
C PHE A 194 -10.33 -11.28 -10.42
N PHE A 195 -10.78 -12.51 -10.16
CA PHE A 195 -11.68 -12.74 -9.03
C PHE A 195 -10.98 -12.58 -7.68
N ALA A 196 -9.72 -12.99 -7.55
CA ALA A 196 -8.94 -12.77 -6.33
C ALA A 196 -8.80 -11.27 -6.04
N TRP A 197 -8.49 -10.46 -7.06
CA TRP A 197 -8.29 -9.03 -6.86
C TRP A 197 -9.59 -8.25 -6.69
N LEU A 198 -10.69 -8.72 -7.28
CA LEU A 198 -12.00 -8.11 -7.12
C LEU A 198 -12.43 -8.03 -5.65
N VAL A 199 -11.98 -8.96 -4.80
CA VAL A 199 -12.32 -8.97 -3.37
C VAL A 199 -11.74 -7.75 -2.62
N TYR A 200 -10.57 -7.22 -3.01
CA TYR A 200 -9.94 -6.08 -2.34
C TYR A 200 -10.82 -4.81 -2.33
N PRO A 201 -11.35 -4.30 -3.46
CA PRO A 201 -12.21 -3.12 -3.45
C PRO A 201 -13.53 -3.35 -2.69
N PHE A 202 -14.06 -4.58 -2.66
CA PHE A 202 -15.22 -4.90 -1.81
C PHE A 202 -14.89 -4.78 -0.32
N LEU A 203 -13.79 -5.38 0.12
CA LEU A 203 -13.31 -5.24 1.50
C LEU A 203 -13.05 -3.78 1.86
N TRP A 204 -12.48 -3.01 0.93
CA TRP A 204 -12.23 -1.59 1.12
C TRP A 204 -13.54 -0.81 1.34
N ILE A 205 -14.58 -1.06 0.52
CA ILE A 205 -15.90 -0.42 0.71
C ILE A 205 -16.49 -0.78 2.08
N LEU A 206 -16.49 -2.07 2.45
CA LEU A 206 -17.04 -2.54 3.72
C LEU A 206 -16.32 -1.95 4.93
N HIS A 207 -15.02 -1.73 4.81
CA HIS A 207 -14.20 -1.10 5.85
C HIS A 207 -14.36 0.43 5.92
N ARG A 208 -14.82 1.09 4.85
CA ARG A 208 -15.01 2.55 4.80
C ARG A 208 -16.48 2.99 4.90
N THR A 209 -17.41 2.04 4.83
CA THR A 209 -18.86 2.30 4.79
C THR A 209 -19.57 1.56 5.91
N PRO A 210 -20.53 2.21 6.62
CA PRO A 210 -20.74 3.66 6.68
C PRO A 210 -19.60 4.36 7.45
N VAL A 211 -19.37 5.65 7.15
CA VAL A 211 -18.18 6.42 7.58
C VAL A 211 -17.93 6.37 9.10
N ASN A 212 -18.98 6.37 9.91
CA ASN A 212 -18.86 6.40 11.38
C ASN A 212 -18.96 5.03 12.05
N LYS A 213 -19.40 4.00 11.33
CA LYS A 213 -19.64 2.65 11.86
C LYS A 213 -19.42 1.62 10.75
N PRO A 214 -18.17 1.41 10.32
CA PRO A 214 -17.89 0.56 9.17
C PRO A 214 -18.42 -0.86 9.39
N TYR A 215 -18.92 -1.47 8.31
CA TYR A 215 -19.41 -2.87 8.35
C TYR A 215 -18.30 -3.85 8.73
N LEU A 216 -17.05 -3.51 8.39
CA LEU A 216 -15.87 -4.29 8.72
C LEU A 216 -14.93 -3.49 9.62
N ASN A 217 -14.76 -3.93 10.87
CA ASN A 217 -13.80 -3.35 11.79
C ASN A 217 -12.35 -3.62 11.33
N ASN A 218 -11.38 -2.91 11.89
CA ASN A 218 -9.97 -3.01 11.47
C ASN A 218 -9.44 -4.43 11.62
N TYR A 219 -9.72 -5.09 12.74
CA TYR A 219 -9.24 -6.44 13.01
C TYR A 219 -9.68 -7.44 11.93
N ASN A 220 -10.97 -7.44 11.58
CA ASN A 220 -11.53 -8.32 10.55
C ASN A 220 -11.08 -7.91 9.15
N TYR A 221 -10.92 -6.61 8.89
CA TYR A 221 -10.39 -6.11 7.62
C TYR A 221 -8.95 -6.57 7.40
N ASP A 222 -8.11 -6.44 8.42
CA ASP A 222 -6.72 -6.85 8.39
C ASP A 222 -6.59 -8.36 8.24
N ALA A 223 -7.43 -9.13 8.94
CA ALA A 223 -7.51 -10.58 8.78
C ALA A 223 -7.87 -10.97 7.35
N ALA A 224 -8.93 -10.38 6.79
CA ALA A 224 -9.40 -10.66 5.44
C ALA A 224 -8.35 -10.29 4.39
N ILE A 225 -7.70 -9.12 4.52
CA ILE A 225 -6.63 -8.70 3.62
C ILE A 225 -5.42 -9.63 3.74
N SER A 226 -5.05 -10.06 4.94
CA SER A 226 -3.93 -10.99 5.16
C SER A 226 -4.16 -12.34 4.49
N MET A 227 -5.35 -12.91 4.65
CA MET A 227 -5.74 -14.15 3.98
C MET A 227 -5.78 -13.98 2.47
N LEU A 228 -6.30 -12.84 1.99
CA LEU A 228 -6.40 -12.54 0.58
C LEU A 228 -5.04 -12.32 -0.08
N ASP A 229 -4.08 -11.72 0.62
CA ASP A 229 -2.70 -11.57 0.15
C ASP A 229 -2.01 -12.92 0.00
N VAL A 230 -2.18 -13.83 0.97
CA VAL A 230 -1.68 -15.20 0.85
C VAL A 230 -2.33 -15.88 -0.35
N PHE A 231 -3.65 -15.79 -0.49
CA PHE A 231 -4.37 -16.40 -1.61
C PHE A 231 -3.93 -15.83 -2.98
N SER A 232 -3.82 -14.51 -3.11
CA SER A 232 -3.51 -13.83 -4.37
C SER A 232 -2.05 -13.93 -4.80
N LYS A 233 -1.14 -14.29 -3.89
CA LYS A 233 0.30 -14.44 -4.17
C LYS A 233 0.73 -15.91 -4.14
N VAL A 234 0.48 -16.61 -3.04
CA VAL A 234 0.82 -18.04 -2.89
C VAL A 234 -0.10 -18.90 -3.74
N GLY A 235 -1.43 -18.69 -3.64
CA GLY A 235 -2.40 -19.44 -4.46
C GLY A 235 -2.16 -19.22 -5.95
N TYR A 236 -1.92 -17.97 -6.36
CA TYR A 236 -1.51 -17.65 -7.73
C TYR A 236 -0.21 -18.38 -8.13
N GLY A 237 0.82 -18.31 -7.29
CA GLY A 237 2.11 -18.95 -7.54
C GLY A 237 2.04 -20.46 -7.68
N LEU A 238 1.14 -21.11 -6.95
CA LEU A 238 0.86 -22.54 -7.07
C LEU A 238 0.19 -22.88 -8.41
N LEU A 239 -0.72 -22.03 -8.89
CA LEU A 239 -1.39 -22.18 -10.18
C LEU A 239 -0.51 -21.83 -11.39
N LEU A 240 0.47 -20.95 -11.23
CA LEU A 240 1.40 -20.58 -12.30
C LEU A 240 2.09 -21.84 -12.83
N PRO A 241 2.00 -22.18 -14.13
CA PRO A 241 2.71 -23.34 -14.66
C PRO A 241 4.22 -23.12 -14.61
N LEU A 242 4.98 -24.22 -14.63
CA LEU A 242 6.44 -24.16 -14.77
C LEU A 242 6.85 -23.47 -16.09
#